data_AF-A8A8R7-F1
#
_entry.id   AF-A8A8R7-F1
#
_cell.length_a   1.000
_cell.length_b   1.000
_cell.length_c   1.000
_cell.angle_alpha   90.00
_cell.angle_beta   90.00
_cell.angle_gamma   90.00
#
_symmetry.space_group_name_H-M   'P 1'
#
loop_
_entity.id
_entity.type
_entity.pdbx_description
1 polymer ?
#
loop_
_entity_poly.entity_id
_entity_poly.type
_entity_poly.pdbx_seq_one_letter_code
_entity_poly.pdbx_strand_id
1 'polypeptide(L)'
;MSAPGGGKTKELKIITRQVLTVDDVKKNKNMKIILHIVKHLGEVSEKGLTRLLYEMKEKGLDLGYQFVKIGKVIGSKDLHQDIMDLLYVGLLERNPAKNKLRLTRDGEEFLEKNGLPEEEIKPILSLVDQLKPVIEPIEAEVEMRRRP
;
A
#
# COMPACT_ATOMS: atom_id res chain seq x y z
N MET A 1 58.07 3.70 -2.31
CA MET A 1 57.27 4.86 -1.86
C MET A 1 55.87 4.74 -2.45
N SER A 2 54.84 4.95 -1.61
CA SER A 2 53.42 5.31 -1.91
C SER A 2 52.51 4.27 -2.57
N ALA A 3 51.30 3.91 -2.10
CA ALA A 3 50.49 4.25 -0.93
C ALA A 3 49.34 3.21 -0.78
N PRO A 4 48.78 2.95 0.41
CA PRO A 4 47.64 2.06 0.63
C PRO A 4 46.28 2.82 0.52
N GLY A 5 45.37 2.35 -0.33
CA GLY A 5 44.04 2.94 -0.54
C GLY A 5 42.96 2.25 0.30
N GLY A 6 42.39 3.00 1.25
CA GLY A 6 41.51 2.52 2.32
C GLY A 6 40.22 1.81 1.91
N GLY A 7 39.95 0.70 2.61
CA GLY A 7 38.66 0.02 2.59
C GLY A 7 37.59 0.87 3.26
N LYS A 8 36.55 1.24 2.49
CA LYS A 8 35.31 1.80 3.04
C LYS A 8 34.56 0.68 3.78
N THR A 9 34.69 0.63 5.10
CA THR A 9 33.86 -0.21 5.96
C THR A 9 32.41 0.23 5.78
N LYS A 10 31.53 -0.69 5.36
CA LYS A 10 30.09 -0.45 5.31
C LYS A 10 29.60 -0.27 6.75
N GLU A 11 29.35 0.96 7.16
CA GLU A 11 28.71 1.23 8.44
C GLU A 11 27.32 0.58 8.45
N LEU A 12 27.16 -0.43 9.30
CA LEU A 12 25.88 -1.04 9.62
C LEU A 12 25.04 -0.01 10.37
N LYS A 13 24.21 0.73 9.66
CA LYS A 13 23.21 1.61 10.27
C LYS A 13 22.08 0.75 10.84
N ILE A 14 22.19 0.38 12.12
CA ILE A 14 21.11 -0.30 12.84
C ILE A 14 20.00 0.72 13.04
N ILE A 15 18.94 0.61 12.24
CA ILE A 15 17.71 1.35 12.43
C ILE A 15 16.83 0.50 13.34
N THR A 16 16.73 0.89 14.61
CA THR A 16 15.73 0.35 15.54
C THR A 16 14.35 0.74 15.06
N ARG A 17 13.65 -0.19 14.40
CA ARG A 17 12.21 -0.04 14.10
C ARG A 17 11.42 -0.65 15.25
N GLN A 18 10.43 0.08 15.74
CA GLN A 18 9.43 -0.48 16.64
C GLN A 18 8.72 -1.61 15.89
N VAL A 19 8.60 -2.79 16.52
CA VAL A 19 7.94 -3.94 15.89
C VAL A 19 6.46 -3.63 15.82
N LEU A 20 5.92 -3.48 14.61
CA LEU A 20 4.49 -3.37 14.40
C LEU A 20 3.82 -4.72 14.63
N THR A 21 2.68 -4.73 15.30
CA THR A 21 1.89 -5.92 15.57
C THR A 21 0.52 -5.88 14.88
N VAL A 22 -0.13 -7.03 14.78
CA VAL A 22 -1.52 -7.13 14.30
C VAL A 22 -2.47 -6.28 15.15
N ASP A 23 -2.22 -6.13 16.45
CA ASP A 23 -3.04 -5.30 17.35
C ASP A 23 -2.91 -3.81 17.05
N ASP A 24 -1.77 -3.36 16.52
CA ASP A 24 -1.61 -1.98 16.05
C ASP A 24 -2.47 -1.74 14.80
N VAL A 25 -2.54 -2.73 13.90
CA VAL A 25 -3.41 -2.68 12.72
C VAL A 25 -4.89 -2.61 13.11
N LYS A 26 -5.33 -3.32 14.17
CA LYS A 26 -6.72 -3.25 14.66
C LYS A 26 -7.15 -1.83 15.03
N LYS A 27 -6.21 -1.06 15.61
CA LYS A 27 -6.41 0.32 16.06
C LYS A 27 -6.26 1.34 14.92
N ASN A 28 -5.54 0.98 13.86
CA ASN A 28 -5.32 1.86 12.72
C ASN A 28 -6.47 1.76 11.69
N LYS A 29 -7.32 2.79 11.65
CA LYS A 29 -8.45 2.85 10.71
C LYS A 29 -8.00 2.83 9.25
N ASN A 30 -6.93 3.55 8.89
CA ASN A 30 -6.48 3.68 7.51
C ASN A 30 -5.95 2.36 6.95
N MET A 31 -5.18 1.62 7.74
CA MET A 31 -4.73 0.27 7.36
C MET A 31 -5.91 -0.67 7.12
N LYS A 32 -6.96 -0.61 7.94
CA LYS A 32 -8.20 -1.39 7.71
C LYS A 32 -8.93 -0.96 6.44
N ILE A 33 -8.97 0.33 6.12
CA ILE A 33 -9.50 0.84 4.86
C ILE A 33 -8.70 0.27 3.68
N ILE A 34 -7.35 0.29 3.74
CA ILE A 34 -6.50 -0.31 2.70
C ILE A 34 -6.85 -1.78 2.49
N LEU A 35 -6.93 -2.57 3.57
CA LEU A 35 -7.29 -3.99 3.48
C LEU A 35 -8.65 -4.19 2.80
N HIS A 36 -9.67 -3.41 3.18
CA HIS A 36 -10.99 -3.46 2.53
C HIS A 36 -10.95 -3.08 1.05
N ILE A 37 -10.18 -2.05 0.68
CA ILE A 37 -10.01 -1.62 -0.72
C ILE A 37 -9.33 -2.74 -1.54
N VAL A 38 -8.25 -3.32 -1.01
CA VAL A 38 -7.53 -4.41 -1.71
C VAL A 38 -8.43 -5.63 -1.84
N LYS A 39 -9.21 -5.98 -0.81
CA LYS A 39 -10.20 -7.08 -0.87
C LYS A 39 -11.24 -6.84 -1.96
N HIS A 40 -11.79 -5.62 -2.02
CA HIS A 40 -12.80 -5.23 -3.00
C HIS A 40 -12.28 -5.25 -4.44
N LEU A 41 -11.03 -4.83 -4.65
CA LEU A 41 -10.38 -4.87 -5.97
C LEU A 41 -9.84 -6.26 -6.33
N GLY A 42 -9.71 -7.17 -5.37
CA GLY A 42 -9.08 -8.48 -5.49
C GLY A 42 -7.55 -8.40 -5.51
N GLU A 43 -6.98 -7.68 -6.47
CA GLU A 43 -5.55 -7.39 -6.54
C GLU A 43 -5.31 -5.97 -7.08
N VAL A 44 -4.33 -5.25 -6.53
CA VAL A 44 -3.99 -3.89 -6.99
C VAL A 44 -2.50 -3.61 -6.86
N SER A 45 -1.88 -2.94 -7.83
CA SER A 45 -0.49 -2.51 -7.68
C SER A 45 -0.36 -1.38 -6.64
N GLU A 46 0.79 -1.25 -6.00
CA GLU A 46 1.07 -0.13 -5.08
C GLU A 46 0.92 1.24 -5.79
N LYS A 47 1.28 1.31 -7.07
CA LYS A 47 1.11 2.50 -7.91
C LYS A 47 -0.38 2.80 -8.13
N GLY A 48 -1.18 1.79 -8.44
CA GLY A 48 -2.63 1.90 -8.61
C GLY A 48 -3.33 2.33 -7.33
N LEU A 49 -2.98 1.70 -6.19
CA LEU A 49 -3.51 2.07 -4.88
C LEU A 49 -3.14 3.51 -4.50
N THR A 50 -1.87 3.91 -4.73
CA THR A 50 -1.44 5.30 -4.48
C THR A 50 -2.23 6.29 -5.33
N ARG A 51 -2.46 5.98 -6.61
CA ARG A 51 -3.29 6.84 -7.46
C ARG A 51 -4.73 6.90 -6.97
N LEU A 52 -5.31 5.76 -6.64
CA LEU A 52 -6.68 5.66 -6.15
C LEU A 52 -6.89 6.55 -4.94
N LEU A 53 -6.05 6.43 -3.91
CA LEU A 53 -6.18 7.21 -2.68
C LEU A 53 -5.94 8.71 -2.91
N TYR A 54 -5.06 9.06 -3.85
CA TYR A 54 -4.90 10.46 -4.27
C TYR A 54 -6.19 11.00 -4.91
N GLU A 55 -6.80 10.27 -5.85
CA GLU A 55 -8.05 10.70 -6.51
C GLU A 55 -9.23 10.75 -5.52
N MET A 56 -9.27 9.85 -4.54
CA MET A 56 -10.26 9.90 -3.45
C MET A 56 -10.13 11.20 -2.66
N LYS A 57 -8.90 11.61 -2.33
CA LYS A 57 -8.62 12.89 -1.67
C LYS A 57 -9.06 14.08 -2.51
N GLU A 58 -8.76 14.08 -3.81
CA GLU A 58 -9.22 15.14 -4.74
C GLU A 58 -10.76 15.23 -4.83
N LYS A 59 -11.46 14.11 -4.60
CA LYS A 59 -12.93 14.05 -4.49
C LYS A 59 -13.48 14.34 -3.10
N GLY A 60 -12.63 14.79 -2.16
CA GLY A 60 -13.03 15.21 -0.82
C GLY A 60 -12.99 14.11 0.24
N LEU A 61 -12.58 12.88 -0.10
CA LEU A 61 -12.38 11.80 0.87
C LEU A 61 -10.89 11.69 1.20
N ASP A 62 -10.45 12.48 2.19
CA ASP A 62 -9.06 12.48 2.65
C ASP A 62 -8.85 11.47 3.79
N LEU A 63 -7.98 10.48 3.56
CA LEU A 63 -7.56 9.50 4.57
C LEU A 63 -6.38 10.00 5.43
N GLY A 64 -5.91 11.23 5.22
CA GLY A 64 -4.80 11.83 5.95
C GLY A 64 -3.42 11.58 5.33
N TYR A 65 -3.35 10.84 4.22
CA TYR A 65 -2.10 10.57 3.53
C TYR A 65 -1.51 11.81 2.87
N GLN A 66 -0.18 11.95 2.99
CA GLN A 66 0.58 13.03 2.38
C GLN A 66 1.13 12.59 1.01
N PHE A 67 0.55 13.17 -0.03
CA PHE A 67 0.96 12.89 -1.41
C PHE A 67 1.96 13.92 -1.91
N VAL A 68 3.02 13.43 -2.56
CA VAL A 68 3.97 14.23 -3.33
C VAL A 68 3.77 13.92 -4.80
N LYS A 69 3.55 14.96 -5.60
CA LYS A 69 3.36 14.86 -7.04
C LYS A 69 4.54 15.50 -7.77
N ILE A 70 5.24 14.72 -8.58
CA ILE A 70 6.34 15.19 -9.44
C ILE A 70 5.99 14.83 -10.87
N GLY A 71 5.54 15.83 -11.63
CA GLY A 71 4.99 15.63 -12.97
C GLY A 71 3.78 14.69 -12.95
N LYS A 72 3.91 13.52 -13.59
CA LYS A 72 2.85 12.48 -13.63
C LYS A 72 2.97 11.45 -12.50
N VAL A 73 4.05 11.48 -11.72
CA VAL A 73 4.30 10.51 -10.65
C VAL A 73 3.71 11.03 -9.35
N ILE A 74 2.93 10.19 -8.68
CA ILE A 74 2.38 10.44 -7.35
C ILE A 74 2.96 9.39 -6.41
N GLY A 75 3.44 9.83 -5.25
CA GLY A 75 3.93 8.97 -4.19
C GLY A 75 3.45 9.46 -2.83
N SER A 76 3.46 8.57 -1.85
CA SER A 76 3.17 8.89 -0.45
C SER A 76 4.03 7.97 0.42
N LYS A 77 4.85 8.58 1.29
CA LYS A 77 5.81 7.82 2.13
C LYS A 77 5.10 7.06 3.25
N ASP A 78 4.08 7.69 3.81
CA ASP A 78 3.18 7.18 4.82
C ASP A 78 2.32 6.03 4.28
N LEU A 79 1.71 6.17 3.09
CA LEU A 79 1.01 5.05 2.45
C LEU A 79 1.95 3.88 2.16
N HIS A 80 3.15 4.17 1.64
CA HIS A 80 4.16 3.15 1.42
C HIS A 80 4.50 2.41 2.71
N GLN A 81 4.67 3.14 3.82
CA GLN A 81 4.95 2.54 5.12
C GLN A 81 3.79 1.66 5.60
N ASP A 82 2.54 2.13 5.50
CA ASP A 82 1.36 1.33 5.87
C ASP A 82 1.25 0.04 5.04
N ILE A 83 1.61 0.08 3.76
CA ILE A 83 1.66 -1.11 2.91
C ILE A 83 2.79 -2.06 3.35
N MET A 84 3.99 -1.54 3.64
CA MET A 84 5.09 -2.36 4.15
C MET A 84 4.74 -3.02 5.48
N ASP A 85 4.05 -2.28 6.33
CA ASP A 85 3.56 -2.69 7.64
C ASP A 85 2.55 -3.83 7.53
N LEU A 86 1.56 -3.69 6.63
CA LEU A 86 0.58 -4.74 6.33
C LEU A 86 1.21 -6.00 5.70
N LEU A 87 2.24 -5.83 4.88
CA LEU A 87 3.04 -6.95 4.36
C LEU A 87 3.86 -7.62 5.47
N TYR A 88 4.43 -6.84 6.39
CA TYR A 88 5.26 -7.33 7.49
C TYR A 88 4.44 -8.17 8.48
N VAL A 89 3.23 -7.73 8.83
CA VAL A 89 2.32 -8.48 9.70
C VAL A 89 1.57 -9.60 8.97
N GLY A 90 1.83 -9.80 7.67
CA GLY A 90 1.28 -10.91 6.90
C GLY A 90 -0.20 -10.80 6.54
N LEU A 91 -0.80 -9.60 6.61
CA LEU A 91 -2.21 -9.39 6.21
C LEU A 91 -2.35 -9.09 4.71
N LEU A 92 -1.29 -8.56 4.10
CA LEU A 92 -1.14 -8.47 2.65
C LEU A 92 0.00 -9.37 2.20
N GLU A 93 -0.04 -9.75 0.93
CA GLU A 93 1.09 -10.34 0.23
C GLU A 93 1.23 -9.74 -1.18
N ARG A 94 2.44 -9.85 -1.74
CA ARG A 94 2.69 -9.49 -3.14
C ARG A 94 2.51 -10.72 -4.01
N ASN A 95 1.62 -10.65 -4.99
CA ASN A 95 1.57 -11.61 -6.06
C ASN A 95 2.86 -11.48 -6.90
N PRO A 96 3.76 -12.47 -6.85
CA PRO A 96 5.08 -12.37 -7.46
C PRO A 96 5.01 -12.39 -8.99
N ALA A 97 3.93 -12.86 -9.61
CA ALA A 97 3.76 -12.82 -11.06
C ALA A 97 3.34 -11.41 -11.52
N LYS A 98 2.41 -10.78 -10.79
CA LYS A 98 1.74 -9.53 -11.23
C LYS A 98 2.27 -8.25 -10.57
N ASN A 99 3.12 -8.35 -9.55
CA ASN A 99 3.54 -7.22 -8.71
C ASN A 99 2.38 -6.46 -8.03
N LYS A 100 1.30 -7.17 -7.74
CA LYS A 100 0.11 -6.61 -7.11
C LYS A 100 0.00 -7.07 -5.66
N LEU A 101 -0.58 -6.22 -4.85
CA LEU A 101 -0.98 -6.52 -3.50
C LEU A 101 -2.30 -7.30 -3.53
N ARG A 102 -2.42 -8.29 -2.67
CA ARG A 102 -3.66 -9.01 -2.39
C ARG A 102 -3.70 -9.39 -0.92
N LEU A 103 -4.88 -9.72 -0.40
CA LEU A 103 -4.99 -10.24 0.96
C LEU A 103 -4.39 -11.64 1.03
N THR A 104 -3.78 -11.94 2.17
CA THR A 104 -3.56 -13.31 2.58
C THR A 104 -4.86 -13.89 3.16
N ARG A 105 -4.89 -15.20 3.40
CA ARG A 105 -5.98 -15.82 4.17
C ARG A 105 -6.12 -15.19 5.56
N ASP A 106 -5.00 -14.93 6.24
CA ASP A 106 -5.00 -14.29 7.55
C ASP A 106 -5.54 -12.85 7.47
N GLY A 107 -5.27 -12.13 6.38
CA GLY A 107 -5.83 -10.82 6.07
C GLY A 107 -7.35 -10.85 5.92
N GLU A 108 -7.88 -11.88 5.24
CA GLU A 108 -9.34 -12.07 5.10
C GLU A 108 -9.99 -12.36 6.45
N GLU A 109 -9.47 -13.32 7.21
CA GLU A 109 -9.96 -13.67 8.55
C GLU A 109 -9.84 -12.49 9.53
N PHE A 110 -8.79 -11.66 9.39
CA PHE A 110 -8.62 -10.44 10.17
C PHE A 110 -9.75 -9.44 9.89
N LEU A 111 -10.11 -9.21 8.62
CA LEU A 111 -11.18 -8.29 8.25
C LEU A 111 -12.55 -8.79 8.69
N GLU A 112 -12.80 -10.10 8.67
CA GLU A 112 -14.07 -10.66 9.17
C GLU A 112 -14.28 -10.37 10.66
N LYS A 113 -13.20 -10.37 11.44
CA LYS A 113 -13.25 -10.16 12.90
C LYS A 113 -13.09 -8.69 13.32
N ASN A 114 -12.31 -7.91 12.57
CA ASN A 114 -11.86 -6.57 12.98
C ASN A 114 -12.16 -5.49 11.94
N GLY A 115 -12.88 -5.84 10.87
CA GLY A 115 -13.24 -4.93 9.79
C GLY A 115 -14.05 -3.74 10.28
N LEU A 116 -14.02 -2.68 9.49
CA LEU A 116 -14.88 -1.52 9.71
C LEU A 116 -16.36 -1.85 9.47
N PRO A 117 -17.29 -1.17 10.16
CA PRO A 117 -18.73 -1.30 9.94
C PRO A 117 -19.13 -1.04 8.48
N GLU A 118 -20.22 -1.67 8.02
CA GLU A 118 -20.66 -1.56 6.62
C GLU A 118 -20.97 -0.11 6.25
N GLU A 119 -21.63 0.63 7.14
CA GLU A 119 -21.99 2.03 6.98
C GLU A 119 -20.78 2.95 6.76
N GLU A 120 -19.61 2.58 7.31
CA GLU A 120 -18.37 3.33 7.11
C GLU A 120 -17.68 2.96 5.80
N ILE A 121 -17.65 1.68 5.46
CA ILE A 121 -16.85 1.19 4.34
C ILE A 121 -17.58 1.28 2.99
N LYS A 122 -18.90 1.16 2.97
CA LYS A 122 -19.73 1.20 1.75
C LYS A 122 -19.56 2.49 0.92
N PRO A 123 -19.58 3.71 1.48
CA PRO A 123 -19.33 4.92 0.69
C PRO A 123 -17.90 4.96 0.14
N ILE A 124 -16.93 4.43 0.88
CA ILE A 124 -15.53 4.32 0.42
C ILE A 124 -15.46 3.39 -0.79
N LEU A 125 -16.03 2.18 -0.72
CA LEU A 125 -15.99 1.21 -1.81
C LEU A 125 -16.77 1.68 -3.04
N SER A 126 -17.89 2.38 -2.85
CA SER A 126 -18.61 3.03 -3.96
C SER A 126 -17.74 4.05 -4.69
N LEU A 127 -16.94 4.83 -3.95
CA LEU A 127 -15.98 5.74 -4.57
C LEU A 127 -14.85 4.99 -5.29
N VAL A 128 -14.40 3.86 -4.74
CA VAL A 128 -13.44 2.97 -5.41
C VAL A 128 -13.98 2.48 -6.75
N ASP A 129 -15.24 2.04 -6.81
CA ASP A 129 -15.87 1.59 -8.05
C ASP A 129 -15.93 2.71 -9.10
N GLN A 130 -16.26 3.93 -8.70
CA GLN A 130 -16.28 5.09 -9.59
C GLN A 130 -14.88 5.47 -10.10
N LEU A 131 -13.84 5.24 -9.30
CA LEU A 131 -12.45 5.58 -9.64
C LEU A 131 -11.70 4.42 -10.31
N LYS A 132 -12.28 3.22 -10.37
CA LYS A 132 -11.69 2.06 -11.02
C LYS A 132 -11.21 2.33 -12.46
N PRO A 133 -11.99 3.02 -13.33
CA PRO A 133 -11.53 3.36 -14.68
C PRO A 133 -10.29 4.25 -14.73
N VAL A 134 -10.02 5.03 -13.66
CA VAL A 134 -8.84 5.90 -13.56
C VAL A 134 -7.57 5.10 -13.30
N ILE A 135 -7.67 3.98 -12.58
CA ILE A 135 -6.51 3.15 -12.20
C ILE A 135 -6.26 2.00 -13.18
N GLU A 136 -7.24 1.57 -13.98
CA GLU A 136 -7.07 0.50 -14.97
C GLU A 136 -5.88 0.70 -15.94
N PRO A 137 -5.66 1.89 -16.54
CA PRO A 137 -4.49 2.11 -17.40
C PRO A 137 -3.16 1.99 -16.64
N ILE A 138 -3.15 2.34 -15.36
CA ILE A 138 -1.95 2.25 -14.50
C ILE A 138 -1.66 0.79 -14.19
N GLU A 139 -2.69 -0.01 -13.90
CA GLU A 139 -2.57 -1.45 -13.68
C GLU A 139 -2.01 -2.15 -14.93
N ALA A 140 -2.53 -1.80 -16.11
CA ALA A 140 -2.02 -2.32 -17.38
C ALA A 140 -0.54 -1.93 -17.62
N GLU A 141 -0.15 -0.69 -17.31
CA GLU A 141 1.25 -0.24 -17.41
C GLU A 141 2.17 -1.06 -16.49
N VAL A 142 1.76 -1.32 -15.25
CA VAL A 142 2.54 -2.10 -14.28
C VAL A 142 2.71 -3.55 -14.75
N GLU A 143 1.69 -4.15 -15.33
CA GLU A 143 1.75 -5.49 -15.90
C GLU A 143 2.65 -5.55 -17.14
N MET A 144 2.60 -4.54 -18.03
CA MET A 144 3.41 -4.49 -19.25
C MET A 144 4.91 -4.33 -18.99
N ARG A 145 5.30 -3.55 -17.97
CA ARG A 145 6.71 -3.37 -17.57
C ARG A 145 7.38 -4.68 -17.12
N ARG A 146 6.62 -5.76 -16.97
CA ARG A 146 7.11 -7.10 -16.59
C ARG A 146 7.15 -8.11 -17.74
N ARG A 147 6.86 -7.71 -18.98
CA ARG A 147 7.17 -8.60 -20.11
C ARG A 147 8.70 -8.77 -20.20
N PRO A 148 9.22 -10.00 -20.27
CA PRO A 148 10.66 -10.27 -20.34
C PRO A 148 11.32 -9.62 -21.56
#